data_AF-A0AAW6XX28-F1
#
_entry.id   AF-A0AAW6XX28-F1
#
_cell.length_a   1.000
_cell.length_b   1.000
_cell.length_c   1.000
_cell.angle_alpha   90.00
_cell.angle_beta   90.00
_cell.angle_gamma   90.00
#
_symmetry.space_group_name_H-M   'P 1'
#
loop_
_entity.id
_entity.type
_entity.pdbx_description
1 polymer ?
#
loop_
_entity_poly.entity_id
_entity_poly.type
_entity_poly.pdbx_seq_one_letter_code
_entity_poly.pdbx_strand_id
1 'polypeptide(L)'
;QKAGYVNGIATQNVDGLDARAGIDRPALLHGTFDTADCVMCGANYPRNEVDQWLRKLNPDVVDDPDPAHVAILANVDEAGANASTFKVA
;
A
#
# COMPACT_ATOMS: atom_id res chain seq x y z
N GLN A 1 -14.38 5.92 -12.02
CA GLN A 1 -14.88 4.55 -12.29
C GLN A 1 -16.40 4.52 -12.51
N LYS A 2 -17.23 4.90 -11.53
CA LYS A 2 -18.71 4.77 -11.61
C LYS A 2 -19.39 5.49 -12.80
N ALA A 3 -18.84 6.63 -13.25
CA ALA A 3 -19.36 7.37 -14.39
C ALA A 3 -18.90 6.83 -15.77
N GLY A 4 -18.11 5.76 -15.83
CA GLY A 4 -17.69 5.13 -17.09
C GLY A 4 -16.51 5.79 -17.83
N TYR A 5 -16.02 6.95 -17.38
CA TYR A 5 -14.88 7.65 -18.01
C TYR A 5 -13.51 7.05 -17.71
N VAL A 6 -13.41 6.16 -16.72
CA VAL A 6 -12.16 5.54 -16.27
C VAL A 6 -12.31 4.03 -16.45
N ASN A 7 -11.45 3.45 -17.29
CA ASN A 7 -11.46 2.02 -17.61
C ASN A 7 -10.77 1.14 -16.56
N GLY A 8 -9.92 1.72 -15.70
CA GLY A 8 -9.33 1.08 -14.55
C GLY A 8 -8.39 2.01 -13.79
N ILE A 9 -7.94 1.56 -12.63
CA ILE A 9 -7.06 2.33 -11.75
C ILE A 9 -5.91 1.41 -11.36
N ALA A 10 -4.68 1.91 -11.53
CA ALA A 10 -3.47 1.27 -11.01
C ALA A 10 -2.83 2.22 -10.00
N THR A 11 -2.33 1.66 -8.91
CA THR A 11 -1.74 2.43 -7.81
C THR A 11 -0.40 1.81 -7.41
N GLN A 12 0.59 2.66 -7.17
CA GLN A 12 1.87 2.29 -6.57
C GLN A 12 1.83 2.46 -5.04
N ASN A 13 0.79 3.10 -4.52
CA ASN A 13 0.61 3.32 -3.10
C ASN A 13 0.22 2.00 -2.43
N VAL A 14 0.70 1.83 -1.20
CA VAL A 14 0.43 0.65 -0.37
C VAL A 14 -0.45 0.98 0.84
N ASP A 15 -0.90 2.23 0.95
CA ASP A 15 -1.63 2.81 2.09
C ASP A 15 -3.12 2.43 2.18
N GLY A 16 -3.66 1.79 1.14
CA GLY A 16 -5.06 1.36 1.10
C GLY A 16 -6.09 2.50 0.96
N LEU A 17 -5.67 3.74 0.70
CA LEU A 17 -6.58 4.88 0.55
C LEU A 17 -7.51 4.72 -0.65
N ASP A 18 -7.06 4.02 -1.70
CA ASP A 18 -7.89 3.71 -2.87
C ASP A 18 -9.15 2.90 -2.50
N ALA A 19 -8.97 1.86 -1.69
CA ALA A 19 -10.09 1.04 -1.21
C ALA A 19 -11.05 1.86 -0.33
N ARG A 20 -10.51 2.73 0.54
CA ARG A 20 -11.30 3.65 1.37
C ARG A 20 -12.05 4.69 0.55
N ALA A 21 -11.53 5.10 -0.60
CA ALA A 21 -12.20 5.97 -1.56
C ALA A 21 -13.30 5.25 -2.37
N GLY A 22 -13.48 3.94 -2.17
CA GLY A 22 -14.47 3.13 -2.87
C GLY A 22 -14.05 2.83 -4.32
N ILE A 23 -12.74 2.77 -4.58
CA ILE A 23 -12.20 2.26 -5.84
C ILE A 23 -12.33 0.74 -5.83
N ASP A 24 -13.09 0.21 -6.78
CA ASP A 24 -13.32 -1.22 -6.90
C ASP A 24 -12.17 -1.86 -7.69
N ARG A 25 -11.44 -2.77 -7.04
CA ARG A 25 -10.39 -3.62 -7.63
C ARG A 25 -9.29 -2.82 -8.34
N PRO A 26 -8.55 -1.93 -7.65
CA PRO A 26 -7.38 -1.30 -8.23
C PRO A 26 -6.30 -2.35 -8.51
N ALA A 27 -5.50 -2.13 -9.55
CA ALA A 27 -4.26 -2.86 -9.73
C ALA A 27 -3.20 -2.32 -8.77
N LEU A 28 -2.94 -3.08 -7.70
CA LEU A 28 -1.94 -2.76 -6.68
C LEU A 28 -0.55 -3.16 -7.19
N LEU A 29 0.16 -2.21 -7.80
CA LEU A 29 1.44 -2.49 -8.46
C LEU A 29 2.56 -2.89 -7.48
N HIS A 30 2.49 -2.39 -6.25
CA HIS A 30 3.45 -2.68 -5.18
C HIS A 30 2.84 -3.51 -4.03
N GLY A 31 1.64 -4.07 -4.22
CA GLY A 31 0.93 -4.80 -3.17
C GLY A 31 0.21 -3.88 -2.18
N THR A 32 0.09 -4.32 -0.92
CA THR A 32 -0.63 -3.62 0.15
C THR A 32 0.10 -3.75 1.48
N PHE A 33 -0.07 -2.78 2.38
CA PHE A 33 0.34 -2.87 3.78
C PHE A 33 -0.70 -3.58 4.67
N ASP A 34 -1.81 -4.08 4.14
CA ASP A 34 -2.82 -4.77 4.95
C ASP A 34 -2.35 -6.12 5.52
N THR A 35 -1.36 -6.74 4.88
CA THR A 35 -0.84 -8.07 5.26
C THR A 35 0.68 -8.11 5.31
N ALA A 36 1.21 -9.09 6.03
CA ALA A 36 2.64 -9.40 6.08
C ALA A 36 2.87 -10.91 5.87
N ASP A 37 3.87 -11.25 5.05
CA ASP A 37 4.24 -12.63 4.79
C ASP A 37 5.51 -13.02 5.55
N CYS A 38 5.50 -14.21 6.14
CA CYS A 38 6.71 -14.80 6.70
C CYS A 38 7.65 -15.23 5.57
N VAL A 39 8.83 -14.62 5.50
CA VAL A 39 9.85 -14.92 4.48
C VAL A 39 10.43 -16.33 4.56
N MET A 40 10.19 -17.06 5.67
CA MET A 40 10.68 -18.42 5.87
C MET A 40 9.67 -19.50 5.45
N CYS A 41 8.38 -19.30 5.73
CA CYS A 41 7.36 -20.34 5.53
C CYS A 41 6.17 -19.90 4.66
N GLY A 42 6.09 -18.63 4.26
CA GLY A 42 5.01 -18.09 3.44
C GLY A 42 3.67 -17.92 4.16
N ALA A 43 3.62 -18.09 5.49
CA ALA A 43 2.42 -17.79 6.26
C ALA A 43 2.07 -16.30 6.13
N ASN A 44 0.81 -16.00 5.82
CA ASN A 44 0.29 -14.65 5.68
C ASN A 44 -0.43 -14.24 6.98
N TYR A 45 -0.18 -13.01 7.42
CA TYR A 45 -0.74 -12.45 8.64
C TYR A 45 -1.36 -11.08 8.37
N PRO A 46 -2.47 -10.73 9.05
CA PRO A 46 -2.93 -9.36 9.11
C PRO A 46 -1.83 -8.44 9.67
N ARG A 47 -1.53 -7.33 9.00
CA ARG A 47 -0.44 -6.43 9.42
C ARG A 47 -0.69 -5.81 10.81
N ASN A 48 -1.96 -5.63 11.20
CA ASN A 48 -2.35 -5.14 12.52
C ASN A 48 -2.05 -6.16 13.64
N GLU A 49 -2.12 -7.46 13.35
CA GLU A 49 -1.75 -8.50 14.31
C GLU A 49 -0.23 -8.50 14.55
N VAL A 50 0.55 -8.41 13.47
CA VAL A 50 2.00 -8.24 13.55
C VAL A 50 2.38 -6.97 14.32
N ASP A 51 1.65 -5.86 14.12
CA ASP A 51 1.85 -4.62 14.89
C ASP A 51 1.73 -4.84 16.40
N GLN A 52 0.70 -5.56 16.83
CA GLN A 52 0.45 -5.86 18.23
C GLN A 52 1.59 -6.70 18.83
N TRP A 53 2.11 -7.68 18.08
CA TRP A 53 3.26 -8.47 18.50
C TRP A 53 4.50 -7.60 18.67
N LEU A 54 4.77 -6.74 17.69
CA LEU A 54 5.92 -5.83 17.72
C LEU A 54 5.84 -4.90 18.93
N ARG A 55 4.70 -4.28 19.21
CA ARG A 55 4.52 -3.41 20.38
C ARG A 55 4.68 -4.17 21.69
N LYS A 56 4.15 -5.39 21.78
CA LYS A 56 4.32 -6.24 22.98
C LYS A 56 5.78 -6.60 23.24
N LEU A 57 6.53 -6.90 22.18
CA LEU A 57 7.95 -7.27 22.26
C LEU A 57 8.87 -6.07 22.46
N ASN A 58 8.41 -4.87 22.12
CA ASN A 58 9.17 -3.62 22.20
C ASN A 58 8.38 -2.56 23.00
N PRO A 59 8.14 -2.79 24.31
CA PRO A 59 7.25 -1.94 25.11
C PRO A 59 7.76 -0.50 25.30
N ASP A 60 9.06 -0.29 25.15
CA ASP A 60 9.72 1.00 25.37
C ASP A 60 9.85 1.82 24.06
N VAL A 61 9.44 1.28 22.93
CA VAL A 61 9.44 2.02 21.65
C VAL A 61 8.32 3.06 21.67
N VAL A 62 8.70 4.31 21.43
CA VAL A 62 7.78 5.44 21.33
C VAL A 62 7.43 5.68 19.87
N ASP A 63 6.15 5.89 19.59
CA ASP A 63 5.70 6.26 18.24
C ASP A 63 6.26 7.63 17.85
N ASP A 64 6.80 7.74 16.64
CA ASP A 64 7.10 9.02 16.01
C ASP A 64 5.95 9.42 15.09
N PRO A 65 5.10 10.39 15.48
CA PRO A 65 3.97 10.81 14.67
C PRO A 65 4.37 11.79 13.55
N ASP A 66 5.63 12.25 13.49
CA ASP A 66 6.06 13.22 12.47
C ASP A 66 6.19 12.51 11.11
N PRO A 67 5.31 12.81 10.14
CA PRO A 67 5.42 12.21 8.82
C PRO A 67 6.73 12.59 8.12
N ALA A 68 7.40 13.68 8.49
CA ALA A 68 8.70 14.04 7.93
C ALA A 68 9.81 13.02 8.28
N HIS A 69 9.67 12.29 9.38
CA HIS A 69 10.64 11.27 9.81
C HIS A 69 10.31 9.87 9.30
N VAL A 70 9.09 9.65 8.79
CA VAL A 70 8.59 8.33 8.38
C VAL A 70 8.29 8.26 6.88
N ALA A 71 8.04 9.38 6.21
CA ALA A 71 7.60 9.40 4.82
C ALA A 71 8.70 8.93 3.85
N ILE A 72 8.48 7.76 3.26
CA ILE A 72 9.15 7.35 2.03
C ILE A 72 8.30 7.90 0.87
N LEU A 73 8.62 9.10 0.42
CA LEU A 73 7.94 9.71 -0.73
C LEU A 73 8.48 9.13 -2.02
N ALA A 74 7.61 8.58 -2.85
CA ALA A 74 7.96 8.25 -4.23
C ALA A 74 8.21 9.52 -5.03
N ASN A 75 9.25 9.52 -5.86
CA ASN A 75 9.45 10.59 -6.84
C ASN A 75 8.40 10.48 -7.95
N VAL A 76 7.92 11.62 -8.45
CA VAL A 76 7.00 11.66 -9.59
C VAL A 76 7.76 11.38 -10.89
N ASP A 77 7.32 10.39 -11.67
CA ASP A 77 7.79 10.10 -13.03
C ASP A 77 6.64 10.19 -14.04
N GLU A 78 6.37 11.40 -14.50
CA GLU A 78 5.30 11.68 -15.47
C GLU A 78 5.59 11.03 -16.84
N ALA A 79 6.85 10.99 -17.26
CA ALA A 79 7.24 10.39 -18.54
C ALA A 79 6.99 8.89 -18.54
N GLY A 80 7.38 8.19 -17.47
CA GLY A 80 7.08 6.76 -17.28
C GLY A 80 5.58 6.48 -17.22
N ALA A 81 4.80 7.34 -16.55
CA ALA A 81 3.35 7.22 -16.52
C ALA A 81 2.73 7.34 -17.93
N ASN A 82 3.16 8.33 -18.73
CA ASN A 82 2.69 8.52 -20.11
C ASN A 82 3.15 7.41 -21.06
N ALA A 83 4.30 6.79 -20.81
CA ALA A 83 4.82 5.66 -21.58
C ALA A 83 4.27 4.29 -21.14
N SER A 84 3.48 4.25 -20.07
CA SER A 84 2.98 3.00 -19.50
C SER A 84 2.12 2.22 -20.49
N THR A 85 2.46 0.95 -20.69
CA THR A 85 1.68 0.00 -21.50
C THR A 85 0.66 -0.78 -20.67
N PHE A 86 0.46 -0.37 -19.42
CA PHE A 86 -0.45 -1.03 -18.49
C PHE A 86 -1.83 -1.21 -19.12
N LYS A 87 -2.29 -2.46 -19.16
CA LYS A 87 -3.65 -2.82 -19.58
C LYS A 87 -4.41 -3.28 -18.36
N VAL A 88 -5.53 -2.63 -18.09
CA VAL A 88 -6.48 -3.05 -17.06
C VAL A 88 -6.98 -4.46 -17.45
N ALA A 89 -7.02 -5.37 -16.47
CA ALA A 89 -7.57 -6.71 -16.62
C ALA A 89 -9.11 -6.70 -16.66
#